data_AF-A0A2E6BUR2-F1
#
_entry.id   AF-A0A2E6BUR2-F1
#
_cell.length_a   1.000
_cell.length_b   1.000
_cell.length_c   1.000
_cell.angle_alpha   90.00
_cell.angle_beta   90.00
_cell.angle_gamma   90.00
#
_symmetry.space_group_name_H-M   'P 1'
#
loop_
_entity.id
_entity.type
_entity.pdbx_description
1 polymer ?
#
loop_
_entity_poly.entity_id
_entity_poly.type
_entity_poly.pdbx_seq_one_letter_code
_entity_poly.pdbx_strand_id
1 'polypeptide(L)'
;MYKICFVVILVLFNLVSSGQEHPKDFHPPLDIPLVLSGTFGELRSNHFHAGIDIKTQGQSGLRVYAIANGYISRIKVSPWGYGKAIYITHDNGYSSVYAHLMRYTGAIQDYVISNQYKNQSYEIELFPTKDEIRVKKGEIIGLSGNTGSSAAPHLHFEIRNSQNQYPQNGLQFGFDITDNIPPVIKELKVYSKAKNTVIDGDNEDKLYTVKGSAKNCYIDKTIEVSGPYALGINTYDLLNKANNKNGVYSIEVLVDSQLIYSHTMKEFGFHETRYINSHLDYSEKVTNKRKLHKCFLDPNNKLSIYDYVANKGIIKPKNGTQKVVIRVKDVYENVSELNFKVKKSEQILSNNTSKETFKFTSVFPYEEHNTFGNELLSIEIPKYSLYDTLFFTYKVFEDSSDIFHSPIHCVHNEESTVHSPYALSVRTTVPDSLASKSYICKLNKKGKPNYVGGKYKDGKISVKTRLFGNFTVAIDTINPVVKGLNIFPGKTMKGSTLKMTIKDGESGVKTYSATINDKWVLMEYEPKSNKLTHYFKKDLKAGKHIFKLVVYDSVNNATEYQAVFYR
;
A
#
# COMPACT_ATOMS: atom_id res chain seq x y z
N MET A 1 31.79 -71.17 -10.93
CA MET A 1 30.72 -70.63 -10.08
C MET A 1 31.39 -69.66 -9.14
N TYR A 2 31.14 -68.35 -9.17
CA TYR A 2 29.94 -67.67 -8.67
C TYR A 2 29.67 -66.37 -9.48
N LYS A 3 28.42 -66.14 -9.89
CA LYS A 3 27.95 -64.84 -10.42
C LYS A 3 27.41 -64.02 -9.25
N ILE A 4 27.96 -62.84 -9.03
CA ILE A 4 27.48 -61.86 -8.05
C ILE A 4 26.43 -60.99 -8.74
N CYS A 5 25.17 -61.09 -8.30
CA CYS A 5 24.08 -60.23 -8.72
C CYS A 5 24.02 -59.01 -7.78
N PHE A 6 24.25 -57.81 -8.33
CA PHE A 6 23.96 -56.55 -7.65
C PHE A 6 22.46 -56.25 -7.79
N VAL A 7 21.71 -56.30 -6.68
CA VAL A 7 20.32 -55.82 -6.62
C VAL A 7 20.37 -54.37 -6.18
N VAL A 8 20.05 -53.45 -7.09
CA VAL A 8 19.84 -52.03 -6.78
C VAL A 8 18.40 -51.87 -6.30
N ILE A 9 18.22 -51.66 -4.99
CA ILE A 9 16.93 -51.32 -4.39
C ILE A 9 16.69 -49.83 -4.61
N LEU A 10 15.78 -49.50 -5.53
CA LEU A 10 15.28 -48.15 -5.73
C LEU A 10 14.26 -47.84 -4.61
N VAL A 11 14.67 -47.07 -3.61
CA VAL A 11 13.75 -46.54 -2.59
C VAL A 11 13.07 -45.29 -3.15
N LEU A 12 11.80 -45.45 -3.56
CA LEU A 12 10.93 -44.34 -3.92
C LEU A 12 10.53 -43.58 -2.65
N PHE A 13 11.17 -42.43 -2.40
CA PHE A 13 10.67 -41.46 -1.44
C PHE A 13 9.40 -40.80 -2.00
N ASN A 14 8.24 -41.24 -1.54
CA ASN A 14 7.01 -40.46 -1.67
C ASN A 14 7.16 -39.21 -0.79
N LEU A 15 7.50 -38.08 -1.39
CA LEU A 15 7.34 -36.77 -0.79
C LEU A 15 5.83 -36.51 -0.63
N VAL A 16 5.29 -36.88 0.52
CA VAL A 16 3.98 -36.40 0.97
C VAL A 16 4.15 -34.89 1.17
N SER A 17 3.62 -34.10 0.22
CA SER A 17 3.41 -32.68 0.43
C SER A 17 2.43 -32.53 1.60
N SER A 18 2.96 -32.26 2.79
CA SER A 18 2.18 -31.80 3.93
C SER A 18 1.60 -30.43 3.57
N GLY A 19 0.44 -30.41 2.92
CA GLY A 19 -0.39 -29.21 2.90
C GLY A 19 -0.69 -28.83 4.33
N GLN A 20 -0.34 -27.61 4.73
CA GLN A 20 -0.65 -27.11 6.07
C GLN A 20 -2.17 -27.06 6.22
N GLU A 21 -2.76 -27.99 6.97
CA GLU A 21 -4.20 -27.96 7.24
C GLU A 21 -4.50 -26.79 8.19
N HIS A 22 -5.21 -25.79 7.68
CA HIS A 22 -5.67 -24.67 8.49
C HIS A 22 -6.88 -25.07 9.34
N PRO A 23 -7.02 -24.54 10.57
CA PRO A 23 -8.23 -24.72 11.35
C PRO A 23 -9.44 -24.19 10.57
N LYS A 24 -10.54 -24.97 10.53
CA LYS A 24 -11.78 -24.59 9.83
C LYS A 24 -12.93 -24.23 10.78
N ASP A 25 -12.78 -24.43 12.08
CA ASP A 25 -13.79 -24.10 13.09
C ASP A 25 -13.70 -22.62 13.51
N PHE A 26 -13.95 -21.72 12.55
CA PHE A 26 -14.02 -20.28 12.80
C PHE A 26 -15.46 -19.78 12.66
N HIS A 27 -15.86 -18.88 13.56
CA HIS A 27 -17.06 -18.07 13.36
C HIS A 27 -16.78 -17.04 12.26
N PRO A 28 -17.68 -16.80 11.29
CA PRO A 28 -17.54 -15.72 10.34
C PRO A 28 -17.39 -14.36 11.05
N PRO A 29 -16.56 -13.43 10.55
CA PRO A 29 -16.39 -12.14 11.23
C PRO A 29 -17.64 -11.23 11.13
N LEU A 30 -18.61 -11.57 10.28
CA LEU A 30 -19.93 -10.92 10.14
C LEU A 30 -21.03 -11.98 9.92
N ASP A 31 -22.24 -11.73 10.45
CA ASP A 31 -23.43 -12.57 10.24
C ASP A 31 -24.22 -12.18 8.98
N ILE A 32 -23.51 -12.04 7.85
CA ILE A 32 -24.09 -11.80 6.54
C ILE A 32 -23.37 -12.65 5.49
N PRO A 33 -23.94 -12.89 4.31
CA PRO A 33 -23.20 -13.50 3.21
C PRO A 33 -21.90 -12.74 2.93
N LEU A 34 -20.78 -13.47 2.93
CA LEU A 34 -19.46 -12.87 2.76
C LEU A 34 -19.22 -12.58 1.28
N VAL A 35 -19.40 -11.31 0.91
CA VAL A 35 -19.12 -10.81 -0.44
C VAL A 35 -17.90 -9.89 -0.36
N LEU A 36 -16.87 -10.18 -1.15
CA LEU A 36 -15.60 -9.45 -1.05
C LEU A 36 -15.53 -8.25 -2.01
N SER A 37 -14.96 -7.16 -1.53
CA SER A 37 -14.50 -6.03 -2.34
C SER A 37 -13.00 -6.05 -2.62
N GLY A 38 -12.25 -6.88 -1.89
CA GLY A 38 -10.84 -7.09 -2.08
C GLY A 38 -10.32 -8.33 -1.35
N THR A 39 -9.19 -8.85 -1.79
CA THR A 39 -8.59 -10.14 -1.40
C THR A 39 -7.11 -10.02 -1.07
N PHE A 40 -6.57 -11.07 -0.47
CA PHE A 40 -5.17 -11.12 -0.07
C PHE A 40 -4.24 -11.01 -1.28
N GLY A 41 -3.10 -10.32 -1.11
CA GLY A 41 -2.07 -10.24 -2.14
C GLY A 41 -2.37 -9.29 -3.29
N GLU A 42 -3.47 -8.53 -3.25
CA GLU A 42 -3.72 -7.49 -4.26
C GLU A 42 -2.59 -6.47 -4.34
N LEU A 43 -2.28 -6.07 -5.57
CA LEU A 43 -1.32 -5.01 -5.82
C LEU A 43 -1.87 -3.64 -5.39
N ARG A 44 -1.50 -3.14 -4.22
CA ARG A 44 -1.82 -1.77 -3.76
C ARG A 44 -0.66 -0.80 -4.06
N SER A 45 -0.84 0.48 -3.74
CA SER A 45 0.09 1.53 -4.20
C SER A 45 1.53 1.36 -3.70
N ASN A 46 1.74 0.76 -2.54
CA ASN A 46 3.07 0.64 -1.92
C ASN A 46 3.22 -0.59 -1.00
N HIS A 47 2.24 -1.49 -1.01
CA HIS A 47 2.20 -2.73 -0.23
C HIS A 47 1.27 -3.74 -0.92
N PHE A 48 1.30 -5.00 -0.49
CA PHE A 48 0.26 -5.98 -0.81
C PHE A 48 -0.90 -5.85 0.17
N HIS A 49 -2.12 -6.11 -0.29
CA HIS A 49 -3.28 -6.19 0.60
C HIS A 49 -3.16 -7.39 1.55
N ALA A 50 -3.19 -7.14 2.86
CA ALA A 50 -2.86 -8.11 3.91
C ALA A 50 -4.06 -8.94 4.41
N GLY A 51 -5.23 -8.80 3.79
CA GLY A 51 -6.44 -9.46 4.26
C GLY A 51 -7.50 -9.57 3.19
N ILE A 52 -8.74 -9.71 3.62
CA ILE A 52 -9.94 -9.66 2.78
C ILE A 52 -10.80 -8.47 3.20
N ASP A 53 -11.33 -7.76 2.21
CA ASP A 53 -12.25 -6.65 2.43
C ASP A 53 -13.68 -7.18 2.23
N ILE A 54 -14.42 -7.35 3.32
CA ILE A 54 -15.77 -7.90 3.32
C ILE A 54 -16.78 -6.76 3.23
N LYS A 55 -17.61 -6.76 2.18
CA LYS A 55 -18.64 -5.73 1.97
C LYS A 55 -19.69 -5.80 3.06
N THR A 56 -20.05 -4.64 3.59
CA THR A 56 -21.11 -4.51 4.61
C THR A 56 -22.42 -4.05 3.99
N GLN A 57 -22.74 -4.46 2.76
CA GLN A 57 -23.97 -4.08 2.04
C GLN A 57 -24.20 -2.56 1.95
N GLY A 58 -23.12 -1.77 1.91
CA GLY A 58 -23.18 -0.31 1.83
C GLY A 58 -23.49 0.41 3.15
N GLN A 59 -23.59 -0.31 4.27
CA GLN A 59 -23.92 0.25 5.59
C GLN A 59 -22.76 0.11 6.58
N SER A 60 -22.69 1.04 7.54
CA SER A 60 -21.89 0.90 8.77
C SER A 60 -22.80 0.40 9.90
N GLY A 61 -22.21 -0.16 10.95
CA GLY A 61 -22.94 -0.55 12.16
C GLY A 61 -23.31 -2.03 12.26
N LEU A 62 -22.85 -2.89 11.33
CA LEU A 62 -23.03 -4.33 11.45
C LEU A 62 -22.19 -4.88 12.61
N ARG A 63 -22.70 -5.88 13.32
CA ARG A 63 -21.95 -6.55 14.38
C ARG A 63 -20.74 -7.27 13.79
N VAL A 64 -19.59 -7.05 14.40
CA VAL A 64 -18.33 -7.73 14.08
C VAL A 64 -18.03 -8.70 15.21
N TYR A 65 -17.68 -9.93 14.84
CA TYR A 65 -17.55 -11.05 15.77
C TYR A 65 -16.11 -11.56 15.84
N ALA A 66 -15.68 -11.96 17.03
CA ALA A 66 -14.44 -12.70 17.20
C ALA A 66 -14.54 -14.08 16.55
N ILE A 67 -13.64 -14.39 15.61
CA ILE A 67 -13.68 -15.66 14.86
C ILE A 67 -13.41 -16.90 15.74
N ALA A 68 -12.69 -16.72 16.86
CA ALA A 68 -12.29 -17.79 17.77
C ALA A 68 -12.02 -17.23 19.18
N ASN A 69 -11.92 -18.12 20.17
CA ASN A 69 -11.52 -17.78 21.53
C ASN A 69 -10.12 -17.13 21.55
N GLY A 70 -9.90 -16.19 22.47
CA GLY A 70 -8.60 -15.55 22.62
C GLY A 70 -8.64 -14.35 23.56
N TYR A 71 -7.73 -13.42 23.33
CA TYR A 71 -7.66 -12.14 24.04
C TYR A 71 -7.32 -10.99 23.10
N ILE A 72 -7.76 -9.79 23.43
CA ILE A 72 -7.41 -8.57 22.69
C ILE A 72 -5.94 -8.25 22.95
N SER A 73 -5.08 -8.45 21.95
CA SER A 73 -3.62 -8.26 22.09
C SER A 73 -3.14 -6.88 21.64
N ARG A 74 -3.94 -6.18 20.83
CA ARG A 74 -3.65 -4.80 20.41
C ARG A 74 -4.93 -4.09 20.01
N ILE A 75 -4.99 -2.79 20.32
CA ILE A 75 -6.02 -1.88 19.83
C ILE A 75 -5.32 -0.67 19.23
N LYS A 76 -5.75 -0.23 18.05
CA LYS A 76 -5.21 0.97 17.40
C LYS A 76 -6.34 1.89 16.95
N VAL A 77 -6.24 3.17 17.30
CA VAL A 77 -7.11 4.24 16.81
C VAL A 77 -6.24 5.25 16.10
N SER A 78 -6.50 5.47 14.81
CA SER A 78 -5.87 6.53 14.01
C SER A 78 -6.88 7.12 13.02
N PRO A 79 -6.76 8.41 12.62
CA PRO A 79 -7.51 8.97 11.50
C PRO A 79 -7.18 8.30 10.15
N TRP A 80 -6.06 7.59 10.07
CA TRP A 80 -5.49 7.05 8.84
C TRP A 80 -5.35 5.52 8.90
N GLY A 81 -4.94 4.92 7.77
CA GLY A 81 -4.69 3.48 7.69
C GLY A 81 -5.94 2.68 8.07
N TYR A 82 -5.79 1.75 9.02
CA TYR A 82 -6.88 0.89 9.49
C TYR A 82 -7.96 1.60 10.33
N GLY A 83 -7.80 2.87 10.67
CA GLY A 83 -8.82 3.57 11.45
C GLY A 83 -8.86 3.07 12.89
N LYS A 84 -10.05 2.66 13.33
CA LYS A 84 -10.25 1.91 14.57
C LYS A 84 -10.09 0.41 14.28
N ALA A 85 -9.11 -0.22 14.91
CA ALA A 85 -8.77 -1.61 14.68
C ALA A 85 -8.54 -2.40 15.98
N ILE A 86 -9.00 -3.64 15.99
CA ILE A 86 -8.79 -4.62 17.05
C ILE A 86 -7.94 -5.77 16.51
N TYR A 87 -7.00 -6.24 17.33
CA TYR A 87 -6.21 -7.43 17.10
C TYR A 87 -6.50 -8.43 18.21
N ILE A 88 -6.77 -9.67 17.85
CA ILE A 88 -7.05 -10.76 18.78
C ILE A 88 -5.98 -11.83 18.57
N THR A 89 -5.33 -12.24 19.64
CA THR A 89 -4.48 -13.44 19.63
C THR A 89 -5.31 -14.62 20.11
N HIS A 90 -5.42 -15.65 19.29
CA HIS A 90 -6.23 -16.82 19.57
C HIS A 90 -5.41 -17.95 20.19
N ASP A 91 -6.09 -18.84 20.90
CA ASP A 91 -5.47 -19.99 21.57
C ASP A 91 -4.94 -21.05 20.58
N ASN A 92 -5.25 -20.92 19.27
CA ASN A 92 -4.88 -21.84 18.20
C ASN A 92 -3.62 -21.43 17.40
N GLY A 93 -2.87 -20.43 17.87
CA GLY A 93 -1.63 -19.99 17.21
C GLY A 93 -1.80 -18.96 16.07
N TYR A 94 -3.03 -18.51 15.83
CA TYR A 94 -3.34 -17.44 14.88
C TYR A 94 -3.80 -16.17 15.59
N SER A 95 -3.60 -15.03 14.93
CA SER A 95 -4.17 -13.75 15.33
C SER A 95 -5.14 -13.27 14.25
N SER A 96 -6.19 -12.56 14.63
CA SER A 96 -7.10 -11.90 13.69
C SER A 96 -7.09 -10.38 13.86
N VAL A 97 -7.31 -9.66 12.76
CA VAL A 97 -7.37 -8.19 12.74
C VAL A 97 -8.70 -7.75 12.14
N TYR A 98 -9.35 -6.80 12.80
CA TYR A 98 -10.63 -6.22 12.38
C TYR A 98 -10.46 -4.72 12.31
N ALA A 99 -10.53 -4.16 11.10
CA ALA A 99 -10.23 -2.76 10.83
C ALA A 99 -11.41 -2.00 10.24
N HIS A 100 -11.25 -0.67 10.14
CA HIS A 100 -12.26 0.29 9.70
C HIS A 100 -13.51 0.35 10.58
N LEU A 101 -13.42 -0.12 11.83
CA LEU A 101 -14.55 -0.21 12.75
C LEU A 101 -15.15 1.17 13.03
N MET A 102 -16.47 1.24 13.17
CA MET A 102 -17.16 2.46 13.60
C MET A 102 -16.95 2.70 15.09
N ARG A 103 -17.09 1.63 15.88
CA ARG A 103 -17.02 1.65 17.34
C ARG A 103 -16.71 0.26 17.88
N TYR A 104 -16.13 0.18 19.07
CA TYR A 104 -15.96 -1.06 19.82
C TYR A 104 -17.21 -1.34 20.69
N THR A 105 -17.27 -2.49 21.34
CA THR A 105 -18.39 -2.86 22.23
C THR A 105 -17.92 -3.13 23.65
N GLY A 106 -18.81 -2.90 24.62
CA GLY A 106 -18.62 -3.23 26.03
C GLY A 106 -17.29 -2.74 26.61
N ALA A 107 -16.61 -3.63 27.35
CA ALA A 107 -15.37 -3.35 28.05
C ALA A 107 -14.24 -2.82 27.13
N ILE A 108 -14.22 -3.23 25.84
CA ILE A 108 -13.22 -2.76 24.87
C ILE A 108 -13.37 -1.25 24.64
N GLN A 109 -14.62 -0.78 24.47
CA GLN A 109 -14.89 0.64 24.24
C GLN A 109 -14.50 1.49 25.45
N ASP A 110 -14.84 1.03 26.66
CA ASP A 110 -14.53 1.74 27.90
C ASP A 110 -13.02 1.77 28.18
N TYR A 111 -12.32 0.67 27.89
CA TYR A 111 -10.86 0.58 27.99
C TYR A 111 -10.18 1.59 27.05
N VAL A 112 -10.64 1.71 25.80
CA VAL A 112 -10.06 2.68 24.86
C VAL A 112 -10.34 4.12 25.29
N ILE A 113 -11.60 4.45 25.62
CA ILE A 113 -11.96 5.82 26.02
C ILE A 113 -11.17 6.23 27.27
N SER A 114 -11.09 5.38 28.29
CA SER A 114 -10.36 5.72 29.53
C SER A 114 -8.88 6.01 29.25
N ASN A 115 -8.21 5.21 28.41
CA ASN A 115 -6.83 5.44 28.03
C ASN A 115 -6.65 6.69 27.14
N GLN A 116 -7.59 7.00 26.24
CA GLN A 116 -7.56 8.24 25.45
C GLN A 116 -7.67 9.48 26.35
N TYR A 117 -8.54 9.46 27.37
CA TYR A 117 -8.62 10.54 28.35
C TYR A 117 -7.38 10.63 29.24
N LYS A 118 -6.80 9.49 29.64
CA LYS A 118 -5.54 9.46 30.41
C LYS A 118 -4.38 10.09 29.63
N ASN A 119 -4.29 9.80 28.32
CA ASN A 119 -3.23 10.30 27.45
C ASN A 119 -3.57 11.64 26.78
N GLN A 120 -4.79 12.14 26.96
CA GLN A 120 -5.31 13.33 26.27
C GLN A 120 -5.09 13.30 24.76
N SER A 121 -5.35 12.16 24.13
CA SER A 121 -5.11 11.93 22.70
C SER A 121 -6.24 11.12 22.06
N TYR A 122 -6.64 11.53 20.85
CA TYR A 122 -7.52 10.71 20.00
C TYR A 122 -6.75 9.52 19.42
N GLU A 123 -5.53 9.74 18.92
CA GLU A 123 -4.69 8.66 18.43
C GLU A 123 -4.11 7.89 19.59
N ILE A 124 -4.31 6.57 19.59
CA ILE A 124 -3.81 5.72 20.64
C ILE A 124 -3.50 4.32 20.09
N GLU A 125 -2.49 3.71 20.70
CA GLU A 125 -2.13 2.32 20.47
C GLU A 125 -1.95 1.65 21.82
N LEU A 126 -2.70 0.57 22.05
CA LEU A 126 -2.80 -0.13 23.32
C LEU A 126 -2.45 -1.60 23.11
N PHE A 127 -1.84 -2.21 24.12
CA PHE A 127 -1.43 -3.62 24.13
C PHE A 127 -1.93 -4.29 25.40
N PRO A 128 -3.24 -4.61 25.51
CA PRO A 128 -3.75 -5.32 26.67
C PRO A 128 -3.05 -6.68 26.81
N THR A 129 -2.79 -7.05 28.05
CA THR A 129 -2.26 -8.36 28.43
C THR A 129 -3.32 -9.45 28.27
N LYS A 130 -2.89 -10.71 28.31
CA LYS A 130 -3.73 -11.89 28.09
C LYS A 130 -4.96 -11.96 29.01
N ASP A 131 -4.88 -11.40 30.21
CA ASP A 131 -5.91 -11.52 31.23
C ASP A 131 -6.75 -10.24 31.41
N GLU A 132 -6.44 -9.16 30.68
CA GLU A 132 -7.22 -7.91 30.75
C GLU A 132 -8.54 -8.01 29.98
N ILE A 133 -8.51 -8.49 28.72
CA ILE A 133 -9.71 -8.54 27.86
C ILE A 133 -9.74 -9.85 27.08
N ARG A 134 -10.43 -10.85 27.62
CA ARG A 134 -10.74 -12.12 26.95
C ARG A 134 -11.96 -11.99 26.05
N VAL A 135 -11.98 -12.77 24.98
CA VAL A 135 -13.11 -12.87 24.06
C VAL A 135 -13.42 -14.32 23.72
N LYS A 136 -14.70 -14.62 23.52
CA LYS A 136 -15.17 -15.93 23.06
C LYS A 136 -15.45 -15.92 21.56
N LYS A 137 -15.35 -17.09 20.92
CA LYS A 137 -15.82 -17.31 19.54
C LYS A 137 -17.27 -16.85 19.42
N GLY A 138 -17.56 -16.01 18.42
CA GLY A 138 -18.90 -15.44 18.19
C GLY A 138 -19.26 -14.27 19.13
N GLU A 139 -18.33 -13.77 19.95
CA GLU A 139 -18.57 -12.57 20.76
C GLU A 139 -18.50 -11.30 19.90
N ILE A 140 -19.43 -10.36 20.13
CA ILE A 140 -19.43 -9.06 19.44
C ILE A 140 -18.31 -8.18 20.02
N ILE A 141 -17.33 -7.86 19.20
CA ILE A 141 -16.15 -7.05 19.57
C ILE A 141 -16.24 -5.60 19.07
N GLY A 142 -17.14 -5.33 18.12
CA GLY A 142 -17.28 -4.02 17.53
C GLY A 142 -18.40 -3.93 16.51
N LEU A 143 -18.48 -2.76 15.89
CA LEU A 143 -19.39 -2.48 14.80
C LEU A 143 -18.60 -2.09 13.56
N SER A 144 -18.95 -2.67 12.41
CA SER A 144 -18.34 -2.36 11.12
C SER A 144 -18.50 -0.88 10.79
N GLY A 145 -17.60 -0.34 9.98
CA GLY A 145 -17.60 1.09 9.74
C GLY A 145 -16.89 1.49 8.47
N ASN A 146 -16.38 2.72 8.52
CA ASN A 146 -15.61 3.32 7.46
C ASN A 146 -14.53 4.24 8.06
N THR A 147 -13.97 3.93 9.22
CA THR A 147 -12.92 4.78 9.82
C THR A 147 -11.58 4.57 9.11
N GLY A 148 -10.68 5.54 9.19
CA GLY A 148 -9.37 5.45 8.54
C GLY A 148 -9.42 5.63 7.02
N SER A 149 -8.40 5.10 6.34
CA SER A 149 -8.17 5.20 4.91
C SER A 149 -9.02 4.20 4.12
N SER A 150 -10.34 4.34 4.23
CA SER A 150 -11.34 3.53 3.51
C SER A 150 -12.25 4.41 2.64
N ALA A 151 -12.53 3.95 1.42
CA ALA A 151 -13.37 4.65 0.45
C ALA A 151 -14.87 4.45 0.70
N ALA A 152 -15.28 3.27 1.20
CA ALA A 152 -16.67 2.92 1.43
C ALA A 152 -16.80 1.96 2.64
N PRO A 153 -17.97 1.87 3.29
CA PRO A 153 -18.18 0.94 4.40
C PRO A 153 -17.85 -0.52 4.02
N HIS A 154 -16.96 -1.13 4.80
CA HIS A 154 -16.57 -2.54 4.71
C HIS A 154 -15.88 -2.96 6.01
N LEU A 155 -15.66 -4.27 6.18
CA LEU A 155 -14.76 -4.81 7.20
C LEU A 155 -13.48 -5.26 6.52
N HIS A 156 -12.35 -4.62 6.83
CA HIS A 156 -11.05 -5.20 6.50
C HIS A 156 -10.70 -6.22 7.57
N PHE A 157 -10.48 -7.45 7.15
CA PHE A 157 -10.27 -8.60 8.02
C PHE A 157 -9.00 -9.36 7.62
N GLU A 158 -8.15 -9.64 8.61
CA GLU A 158 -6.92 -10.40 8.41
C GLU A 158 -6.86 -11.59 9.35
N ILE A 159 -6.18 -12.65 8.89
CA ILE A 159 -5.65 -13.72 9.73
C ILE A 159 -4.12 -13.64 9.63
N ARG A 160 -3.43 -13.78 10.75
CA ARG A 160 -1.98 -13.71 10.85
C ARG A 160 -1.45 -14.89 11.66
N ASN A 161 -0.22 -15.31 11.39
CA ASN A 161 0.49 -16.21 12.30
C ASN A 161 0.84 -15.43 13.60
N SER A 162 0.49 -15.97 14.77
CA SER A 162 0.67 -15.22 16.03
C SER A 162 2.13 -14.97 16.41
N GLN A 163 3.07 -15.80 15.96
CA GLN A 163 4.48 -15.71 16.34
C GLN A 163 5.19 -14.58 15.59
N ASN A 164 5.03 -14.53 14.27
CA ASN A 164 5.72 -13.55 13.42
C ASN A 164 4.81 -12.38 12.98
N GLN A 165 3.50 -12.47 13.22
CA GLN A 165 2.48 -11.52 12.79
C GLN A 165 2.39 -11.35 11.26
N TYR A 166 2.86 -12.33 10.50
CA TYR A 166 2.76 -12.31 9.04
C TYR A 166 1.33 -12.63 8.63
N PRO A 167 0.69 -11.76 7.84
CA PRO A 167 -0.65 -12.01 7.34
C PRO A 167 -0.65 -13.21 6.40
N GLN A 168 -1.68 -14.03 6.56
CA GLN A 168 -1.95 -15.24 5.81
C GLN A 168 -3.10 -14.97 4.84
N ASN A 169 -3.17 -15.76 3.76
CA ASN A 169 -4.28 -15.67 2.84
C ASN A 169 -5.58 -16.14 3.49
N GLY A 170 -6.44 -15.19 3.87
CA GLY A 170 -7.68 -15.45 4.60
C GLY A 170 -8.68 -16.38 3.90
N LEU A 171 -8.58 -16.53 2.58
CA LEU A 171 -9.43 -17.45 1.80
C LEU A 171 -9.12 -18.92 2.07
N GLN A 172 -7.97 -19.24 2.69
CA GLN A 172 -7.55 -20.60 3.02
C GLN A 172 -8.19 -21.13 4.33
N PHE A 173 -8.94 -20.30 5.06
CA PHE A 173 -9.45 -20.60 6.41
C PHE A 173 -10.92 -21.04 6.47
N GLY A 174 -11.48 -21.50 5.33
CA GLY A 174 -12.75 -22.21 5.31
C GLY A 174 -14.02 -21.35 5.48
N PHE A 175 -13.93 -20.03 5.25
CA PHE A 175 -15.12 -19.18 5.19
C PHE A 175 -15.99 -19.52 3.97
N ASP A 176 -17.32 -19.40 4.12
CA ASP A 176 -18.28 -19.64 3.03
C ASP A 176 -18.26 -18.50 2.00
N ILE A 177 -17.30 -18.61 1.08
CA ILE A 177 -17.09 -17.71 -0.05
C ILE A 177 -17.03 -18.60 -1.29
N THR A 178 -17.94 -18.37 -2.23
CA THR A 178 -18.02 -19.13 -3.48
C THR A 178 -17.14 -18.50 -4.53
N ASP A 179 -16.25 -19.31 -5.12
CA ASP A 179 -15.43 -18.90 -6.25
C ASP A 179 -15.15 -20.06 -7.21
N ASN A 180 -15.78 -19.99 -8.38
CA ASN A 180 -15.60 -20.92 -9.49
C ASN A 180 -15.17 -20.17 -10.77
N ILE A 181 -14.61 -18.96 -10.64
CA ILE A 181 -14.25 -18.11 -11.77
C ILE A 181 -12.73 -18.11 -11.93
N PRO A 182 -12.19 -18.59 -13.06
CA PRO A 182 -10.75 -18.52 -13.29
C PRO A 182 -10.26 -17.07 -13.44
N PRO A 183 -9.03 -16.75 -12.96
CA PRO A 183 -8.44 -15.42 -13.10
C PRO A 183 -8.42 -14.90 -14.53
N VAL A 184 -8.52 -13.59 -14.73
CA VAL A 184 -8.47 -12.98 -16.06
C VAL A 184 -7.04 -12.57 -16.40
N ILE A 185 -6.52 -13.02 -17.54
CA ILE A 185 -5.25 -12.52 -18.12
C ILE A 185 -5.57 -11.55 -19.24
N LYS A 186 -5.26 -10.26 -19.07
CA LYS A 186 -5.68 -9.20 -20.00
C LYS A 186 -4.62 -8.86 -21.04
N GLU A 187 -3.39 -8.66 -20.59
CA GLU A 187 -2.27 -8.18 -21.41
C GLU A 187 -0.99 -8.93 -21.03
N LEU A 188 -0.16 -9.21 -22.03
CA LEU A 188 1.20 -9.72 -21.89
C LEU A 188 2.18 -8.61 -22.27
N LYS A 189 3.19 -8.34 -21.44
CA LYS A 189 4.32 -7.49 -21.79
C LYS A 189 5.57 -8.34 -21.96
N VAL A 190 6.27 -8.15 -23.07
CA VAL A 190 7.59 -8.74 -23.35
C VAL A 190 8.61 -7.62 -23.18
N TYR A 191 9.56 -7.84 -22.27
CA TYR A 191 10.58 -6.86 -21.89
C TYR A 191 11.89 -7.14 -22.60
N SER A 192 12.49 -6.10 -23.18
CA SER A 192 13.84 -6.18 -23.75
C SER A 192 14.87 -6.18 -22.62
N LYS A 193 15.74 -7.21 -22.55
CA LYS A 193 16.74 -7.37 -21.46
C LYS A 193 18.20 -7.23 -21.92
N ALA A 194 18.41 -6.78 -23.15
CA ALA A 194 19.74 -6.35 -23.61
C ALA A 194 19.59 -5.21 -24.62
N LYS A 195 20.62 -4.35 -24.71
CA LYS A 195 20.61 -3.12 -25.55
C LYS A 195 20.20 -3.37 -27.01
N ASN A 196 20.50 -4.54 -27.55
CA ASN A 196 20.25 -4.90 -28.94
C ASN A 196 19.12 -5.94 -29.10
N THR A 197 18.36 -6.23 -28.03
CA THR A 197 17.20 -7.13 -28.14
C THR A 197 16.08 -6.41 -28.85
N VAL A 198 15.66 -7.00 -29.96
CA VAL A 198 14.55 -6.58 -30.81
C VAL A 198 13.38 -7.50 -30.54
N ILE A 199 12.19 -6.95 -30.38
CA ILE A 199 10.93 -7.67 -30.19
C ILE A 199 10.00 -7.27 -31.34
N ASP A 200 9.65 -8.22 -32.22
CA ASP A 200 8.85 -8.01 -33.42
C ASP A 200 9.27 -6.76 -34.23
N GLY A 201 10.58 -6.60 -34.48
CA GLY A 201 11.14 -5.48 -35.23
C GLY A 201 11.52 -4.21 -34.45
N ASP A 202 11.08 -4.06 -33.19
CA ASP A 202 11.37 -2.85 -32.39
C ASP A 202 12.33 -3.11 -31.22
N ASN A 203 13.16 -2.12 -30.85
CA ASN A 203 14.08 -2.19 -29.70
C ASN A 203 13.45 -1.67 -28.40
N GLU A 204 12.19 -2.01 -28.14
CA GLU A 204 11.44 -1.54 -26.99
C GLU A 204 10.60 -2.68 -26.42
N ASP A 205 10.17 -2.53 -25.17
CA ASP A 205 9.21 -3.45 -24.58
C ASP A 205 7.91 -3.44 -25.40
N LYS A 206 7.32 -4.62 -25.63
CA LYS A 206 6.06 -4.74 -26.37
C LYS A 206 4.94 -5.26 -25.50
N LEU A 207 3.78 -4.63 -25.63
CA LEU A 207 2.54 -5.04 -24.99
C LEU A 207 1.63 -5.73 -26.02
N TYR A 208 1.06 -6.87 -25.64
CA TYR A 208 0.16 -7.68 -26.44
C TYR A 208 -1.15 -7.87 -25.70
N THR A 209 -2.26 -7.66 -26.40
CA THR A 209 -3.59 -7.99 -25.89
C THR A 209 -3.79 -9.51 -25.94
N VAL A 210 -4.22 -10.08 -24.82
CA VAL A 210 -4.57 -11.51 -24.74
C VAL A 210 -5.96 -11.71 -25.34
N LYS A 211 -6.10 -12.74 -26.18
CA LYS A 211 -7.38 -13.18 -26.77
C LYS A 211 -7.80 -14.53 -26.19
N GLY A 212 -9.05 -14.92 -26.44
CA GLY A 212 -9.60 -16.22 -26.06
C GLY A 212 -10.38 -16.20 -24.74
N SER A 213 -10.60 -17.39 -24.19
CA SER A 213 -11.26 -17.61 -22.89
C SER A 213 -10.24 -18.09 -21.86
N ALA A 214 -10.59 -18.09 -20.58
CA ALA A 214 -9.71 -18.50 -19.48
C ALA A 214 -8.94 -19.82 -19.74
N LYS A 215 -9.64 -20.85 -20.24
CA LYS A 215 -9.05 -22.18 -20.52
C LYS A 215 -8.18 -22.23 -21.78
N ASN A 216 -8.20 -21.18 -22.62
CA ASN A 216 -7.44 -21.12 -23.86
C ASN A 216 -7.12 -19.66 -24.21
N CYS A 217 -6.35 -18.99 -23.34
CA CYS A 217 -5.85 -17.65 -23.63
C CYS A 217 -4.67 -17.77 -24.61
N TYR A 218 -4.57 -16.86 -25.58
CA TYR A 218 -3.49 -16.88 -26.57
C TYR A 218 -3.10 -15.49 -27.06
N ILE A 219 -1.89 -15.41 -27.64
CA ILE A 219 -1.45 -14.30 -28.47
C ILE A 219 -1.58 -14.73 -29.94
N ASP A 220 -2.29 -13.93 -30.73
CA ASP A 220 -2.66 -14.25 -32.12
C ASP A 220 -1.52 -13.99 -33.12
N LYS A 221 -0.32 -14.38 -32.74
CA LYS A 221 0.90 -14.37 -33.55
C LYS A 221 2.02 -15.11 -32.81
N THR A 222 3.04 -15.52 -33.57
CA THR A 222 4.33 -15.87 -32.98
C THR A 222 5.08 -14.56 -32.69
N ILE A 223 5.62 -14.44 -31.48
CA ILE A 223 6.44 -13.29 -31.08
C ILE A 223 7.87 -13.55 -31.51
N GLU A 224 8.47 -12.63 -32.25
CA GLU A 224 9.86 -12.73 -32.66
C GLU A 224 10.75 -11.93 -31.72
N VAL A 225 11.85 -12.54 -31.24
CA VAL A 225 12.81 -11.88 -30.35
C VAL A 225 14.25 -12.18 -30.78
N SER A 226 15.12 -11.18 -30.84
CA SER A 226 16.52 -11.38 -31.26
C SER A 226 17.49 -11.69 -30.12
N GLY A 227 17.13 -11.35 -28.88
CA GLY A 227 18.01 -11.44 -27.71
C GLY A 227 17.27 -11.75 -26.41
N PRO A 228 17.98 -11.70 -25.25
CA PRO A 228 17.40 -11.98 -23.95
C PRO A 228 16.18 -11.10 -23.65
N TYR A 229 15.10 -11.73 -23.21
CA TYR A 229 13.83 -11.07 -22.90
C TYR A 229 13.29 -11.54 -21.55
N ALA A 230 12.30 -10.83 -21.01
CA ALA A 230 11.52 -11.28 -19.86
C ALA A 230 10.03 -11.03 -20.10
N LEU A 231 9.19 -11.53 -19.20
CA LEU A 231 7.73 -11.47 -19.35
C LEU A 231 7.09 -10.76 -18.16
N GLY A 232 5.93 -10.17 -18.38
CA GLY A 232 5.04 -9.70 -17.33
C GLY A 232 3.59 -9.71 -17.80
N ILE A 233 2.65 -9.79 -16.88
CA ILE A 233 1.23 -9.97 -17.19
C ILE A 233 0.35 -9.02 -16.40
N ASN A 234 -0.70 -8.52 -17.06
CA ASN A 234 -1.76 -7.78 -16.41
C ASN A 234 -2.89 -8.76 -16.14
N THR A 235 -2.99 -9.20 -14.89
CA THR A 235 -3.97 -10.21 -14.48
C THR A 235 -4.62 -9.80 -13.17
N TYR A 236 -5.83 -10.30 -12.96
CA TYR A 236 -6.60 -10.10 -11.75
C TYR A 236 -7.62 -11.22 -11.63
N ASP A 237 -8.05 -11.46 -10.41
CA ASP A 237 -9.07 -12.45 -10.10
C ASP A 237 -10.46 -11.82 -9.98
N LEU A 238 -11.52 -12.62 -10.09
CA LEU A 238 -12.92 -12.22 -9.94
C LEU A 238 -13.66 -13.28 -9.12
N LEU A 239 -14.58 -12.87 -8.25
CA LEU A 239 -15.42 -13.80 -7.48
C LEU A 239 -16.87 -13.78 -7.96
N ASN A 240 -17.62 -14.88 -7.78
CA ASN A 240 -18.99 -15.03 -8.30
C ASN A 240 -19.97 -13.91 -7.90
N LYS A 241 -19.89 -13.44 -6.65
CA LYS A 241 -20.87 -12.50 -6.08
C LYS A 241 -20.44 -11.03 -6.18
N ALA A 242 -19.28 -10.73 -6.75
CA ALA A 242 -18.78 -9.36 -6.91
C ALA A 242 -17.78 -9.22 -8.07
N ASN A 243 -18.00 -8.21 -8.91
CA ASN A 243 -17.12 -7.89 -10.04
C ASN A 243 -15.87 -7.07 -9.65
N ASN A 244 -15.49 -7.10 -8.37
CA ASN A 244 -14.28 -6.44 -7.90
C ASN A 244 -13.05 -7.17 -8.47
N LYS A 245 -12.01 -6.42 -8.87
CA LYS A 245 -10.75 -7.01 -9.33
C LYS A 245 -9.88 -7.36 -8.13
N ASN A 246 -9.60 -8.64 -7.98
CA ASN A 246 -8.96 -9.25 -6.83
C ASN A 246 -7.52 -9.68 -7.14
N GLY A 247 -6.76 -10.00 -6.09
CA GLY A 247 -5.41 -10.52 -6.20
C GLY A 247 -5.42 -11.96 -6.71
N VAL A 248 -4.48 -12.30 -7.58
CA VAL A 248 -4.28 -13.70 -8.00
C VAL A 248 -3.45 -14.45 -6.96
N TYR A 249 -3.68 -15.76 -6.83
CA TYR A 249 -3.00 -16.58 -5.83
C TYR A 249 -1.61 -17.01 -6.29
N SER A 250 -1.47 -17.48 -7.54
CA SER A 250 -0.17 -17.85 -8.08
C SER A 250 -0.03 -17.55 -9.57
N ILE A 251 1.22 -17.34 -10.00
CA ILE A 251 1.60 -17.17 -11.40
C ILE A 251 2.80 -18.05 -11.68
N GLU A 252 2.74 -18.84 -12.76
CA GLU A 252 3.84 -19.69 -13.25
C GLU A 252 4.15 -19.37 -14.70
N VAL A 253 5.42 -19.41 -15.09
CA VAL A 253 5.88 -19.27 -16.47
C VAL A 253 6.68 -20.51 -16.86
N LEU A 254 6.25 -21.19 -17.92
CA LEU A 254 6.93 -22.33 -18.50
C LEU A 254 7.38 -22.03 -19.92
N VAL A 255 8.61 -22.45 -20.27
CA VAL A 255 9.15 -22.39 -21.64
C VAL A 255 9.57 -23.80 -22.03
N ASP A 256 8.97 -24.33 -23.10
CA ASP A 256 9.15 -25.73 -23.54
C ASP A 256 8.94 -26.74 -22.39
N SER A 257 7.92 -26.48 -21.57
CA SER A 257 7.57 -27.23 -20.35
C SER A 257 8.55 -27.12 -19.17
N GLN A 258 9.63 -26.34 -19.30
CA GLN A 258 10.53 -26.05 -18.19
C GLN A 258 10.03 -24.84 -17.41
N LEU A 259 9.89 -24.97 -16.09
CA LEU A 259 9.54 -23.86 -15.21
C LEU A 259 10.66 -22.82 -15.20
N ILE A 260 10.32 -21.56 -15.46
CA ILE A 260 11.24 -20.42 -15.46
C ILE A 260 10.99 -19.51 -14.26
N TYR A 261 9.72 -19.33 -13.88
CA TYR A 261 9.32 -18.41 -12.82
C TYR A 261 8.06 -18.93 -12.15
N SER A 262 7.99 -18.82 -10.83
CA SER A 262 6.76 -18.98 -10.05
C SER A 262 6.77 -18.14 -8.78
N HIS A 263 5.58 -17.69 -8.37
CA HIS A 263 5.34 -17.14 -7.04
C HIS A 263 3.94 -17.50 -6.56
N THR A 264 3.75 -17.50 -5.24
CA THR A 264 2.48 -17.78 -4.58
C THR A 264 2.21 -16.80 -3.43
N MET A 265 0.98 -16.28 -3.36
CA MET A 265 0.51 -15.35 -2.34
C MET A 265 -0.10 -16.10 -1.14
N LYS A 266 0.75 -16.80 -0.38
CA LYS A 266 0.36 -17.51 0.85
C LYS A 266 0.43 -16.61 2.08
N GLU A 267 1.59 -15.98 2.26
CA GLU A 267 1.90 -15.07 3.34
C GLU A 267 2.99 -14.09 2.89
N PHE A 268 3.18 -12.99 3.62
CA PHE A 268 4.31 -12.07 3.43
C PHE A 268 4.58 -11.27 4.70
N GLY A 269 5.80 -10.75 4.85
CA GLY A 269 6.14 -9.87 5.97
C GLY A 269 5.77 -8.40 5.70
N PHE A 270 5.26 -7.66 6.68
CA PHE A 270 4.98 -6.22 6.50
C PHE A 270 6.22 -5.40 6.11
N HIS A 271 7.39 -5.80 6.61
CA HIS A 271 8.68 -5.14 6.38
C HIS A 271 9.14 -5.22 4.91
N GLU A 272 8.74 -6.25 4.17
CA GLU A 272 9.14 -6.47 2.78
C GLU A 272 8.13 -5.94 1.76
N THR A 273 6.87 -5.68 2.15
CA THR A 273 5.77 -5.36 1.21
C THR A 273 6.05 -4.19 0.27
N ARG A 274 6.94 -3.26 0.62
CA ARG A 274 7.29 -2.14 -0.26
C ARG A 274 8.06 -2.58 -1.51
N TYR A 275 8.72 -3.74 -1.47
CA TYR A 275 9.29 -4.39 -2.65
C TYR A 275 8.25 -4.74 -3.71
N ILE A 276 6.94 -4.62 -3.41
CA ILE A 276 5.90 -4.62 -4.43
C ILE A 276 6.21 -3.65 -5.57
N ASN A 277 6.79 -2.47 -5.29
CA ASN A 277 7.13 -1.49 -6.33
C ASN A 277 8.22 -1.97 -7.31
N SER A 278 8.95 -3.03 -6.95
CA SER A 278 9.87 -3.75 -7.81
C SER A 278 9.27 -5.05 -8.35
N HIS A 279 8.22 -5.60 -7.75
CA HIS A 279 7.45 -6.71 -8.32
C HIS A 279 6.58 -6.24 -9.48
N LEU A 280 5.96 -5.07 -9.36
CA LEU A 280 5.14 -4.47 -10.40
C LEU A 280 5.99 -3.66 -11.39
N ASP A 281 5.49 -3.51 -12.61
CA ASP A 281 6.00 -2.49 -13.53
C ASP A 281 5.56 -1.10 -13.05
N TYR A 282 6.45 -0.39 -12.34
CA TYR A 282 6.11 0.85 -11.64
C TYR A 282 5.87 2.01 -12.60
N SER A 283 6.65 2.10 -13.68
CA SER A 283 6.43 3.10 -14.73
C SER A 283 5.05 2.90 -15.36
N GLU A 284 4.69 1.68 -15.76
CA GLU A 284 3.36 1.39 -16.32
C GLU A 284 2.20 1.70 -15.37
N LYS A 285 2.37 1.42 -14.08
CA LYS A 285 1.39 1.75 -13.05
C LYS A 285 1.19 3.25 -12.91
N VAL A 286 2.26 4.05 -12.92
CA VAL A 286 2.17 5.50 -12.72
C VAL A 286 1.67 6.19 -13.98
N THR A 287 2.24 5.84 -15.15
CA THR A 287 1.97 6.47 -16.44
C THR A 287 0.65 6.01 -17.04
N ASN A 288 0.42 4.70 -17.11
CA ASN A 288 -0.71 4.10 -17.84
C ASN A 288 -1.79 3.48 -16.94
N LYS A 289 -1.62 3.52 -15.62
CA LYS A 289 -2.52 2.89 -14.63
C LYS A 289 -2.68 1.37 -14.81
N ARG A 290 -1.72 0.72 -15.48
CA ARG A 290 -1.66 -0.73 -15.65
C ARG A 290 -0.83 -1.36 -14.53
N LYS A 291 -1.36 -2.40 -13.88
CA LYS A 291 -0.64 -3.15 -12.84
C LYS A 291 -0.16 -4.47 -13.44
N LEU A 292 1.05 -4.47 -13.98
CA LEU A 292 1.69 -5.65 -14.54
C LEU A 292 2.50 -6.35 -13.44
N HIS A 293 2.28 -7.65 -13.24
CA HIS A 293 3.17 -8.52 -12.48
C HIS A 293 4.39 -8.82 -13.34
N LYS A 294 5.59 -8.42 -12.90
CA LYS A 294 6.82 -8.81 -13.58
C LYS A 294 7.13 -10.27 -13.22
N CYS A 295 7.29 -11.09 -14.24
CA CYS A 295 7.69 -12.49 -14.10
C CYS A 295 9.23 -12.64 -14.12
N PHE A 296 9.92 -11.66 -13.53
CA PHE A 296 11.38 -11.57 -13.40
C PHE A 296 11.73 -10.70 -12.19
N LEU A 297 12.97 -10.79 -11.70
CA LEU A 297 13.44 -10.09 -10.51
C LEU A 297 14.35 -8.92 -10.85
N ASP A 298 14.05 -7.74 -10.29
CA ASP A 298 15.04 -6.66 -10.23
C ASP A 298 16.12 -7.01 -9.18
N PRO A 299 17.33 -6.42 -9.28
CA PRO A 299 18.46 -6.80 -8.44
C PRO A 299 18.24 -6.72 -6.93
N ASN A 300 17.54 -5.69 -6.44
CA ASN A 300 17.29 -5.50 -5.00
C ASN A 300 15.89 -5.96 -4.55
N ASN A 301 15.17 -6.79 -5.32
CA ASN A 301 13.88 -7.30 -4.87
C ASN A 301 14.08 -8.45 -3.85
N LYS A 302 13.44 -8.34 -2.67
CA LYS A 302 13.60 -9.31 -1.57
C LYS A 302 12.29 -9.88 -1.05
N LEU A 303 11.22 -9.87 -1.86
CA LEU A 303 9.96 -10.48 -1.42
C LEU A 303 10.11 -11.99 -1.22
N SER A 304 9.54 -12.51 -0.14
CA SER A 304 9.51 -13.95 0.16
C SER A 304 8.47 -14.74 -0.64
N ILE A 305 7.69 -14.10 -1.52
CA ILE A 305 6.60 -14.74 -2.27
C ILE A 305 7.08 -15.63 -3.43
N TYR A 306 8.32 -15.46 -3.88
CA TYR A 306 8.86 -16.16 -5.04
C TYR A 306 9.22 -17.61 -4.69
N ASP A 307 8.56 -18.57 -5.32
CA ASP A 307 8.83 -19.99 -5.09
C ASP A 307 10.06 -20.45 -5.89
N TYR A 308 10.19 -19.98 -7.14
CA TYR A 308 11.31 -20.35 -8.02
C TYR A 308 11.52 -19.30 -9.12
N VAL A 309 12.78 -18.93 -9.38
CA VAL A 309 13.12 -18.01 -10.48
C VAL A 309 14.44 -18.40 -11.14
N ALA A 310 14.38 -19.07 -12.30
CA ALA A 310 15.55 -19.39 -13.10
C ALA A 310 16.14 -18.14 -13.76
N ASN A 311 17.45 -17.92 -13.64
CA ASN A 311 18.16 -16.80 -14.28
C ASN A 311 17.47 -15.43 -14.07
N LYS A 312 16.95 -15.18 -12.86
CA LYS A 312 16.17 -13.98 -12.52
C LYS A 312 14.92 -13.75 -13.39
N GLY A 313 14.41 -14.77 -14.09
CA GLY A 313 13.26 -14.70 -15.00
C GLY A 313 13.60 -14.20 -16.41
N ILE A 314 14.90 -14.07 -16.72
CA ILE A 314 15.38 -13.68 -18.05
C ILE A 314 15.51 -14.93 -18.92
N ILE A 315 14.81 -14.93 -20.05
CA ILE A 315 14.76 -16.02 -21.02
C ILE A 315 15.68 -15.69 -22.20
N LYS A 316 16.53 -16.64 -22.58
CA LYS A 316 17.34 -16.55 -23.80
C LYS A 316 16.59 -17.28 -24.92
N PRO A 317 16.31 -16.63 -26.07
CA PRO A 317 15.64 -17.30 -27.18
C PRO A 317 16.55 -18.36 -27.80
N LYS A 318 15.97 -19.52 -28.11
CA LYS A 318 16.67 -20.65 -28.76
C LYS A 318 16.34 -20.69 -30.26
N ASN A 319 17.19 -21.37 -31.03
CA ASN A 319 16.90 -21.66 -32.44
C ASN A 319 15.61 -22.50 -32.54
N GLY A 320 14.75 -22.15 -33.50
CA GLY A 320 13.42 -22.74 -33.65
C GLY A 320 12.35 -21.95 -32.90
N THR A 321 11.18 -22.58 -32.74
CA THR A 321 10.01 -21.99 -32.08
C THR A 321 9.83 -22.62 -30.71
N GLN A 322 9.83 -21.79 -29.67
CA GLN A 322 9.62 -22.19 -28.28
C GLN A 322 8.15 -21.98 -27.90
N LYS A 323 7.58 -22.94 -27.16
CA LYS A 323 6.24 -22.80 -26.57
C LYS A 323 6.37 -22.13 -25.21
N VAL A 324 5.62 -21.07 -24.99
CA VAL A 324 5.53 -20.40 -23.69
C VAL A 324 4.12 -20.55 -23.14
N VAL A 325 4.03 -20.91 -21.86
CA VAL A 325 2.78 -21.03 -21.12
C VAL A 325 2.88 -20.20 -19.86
N ILE A 326 1.91 -19.32 -19.63
CA ILE A 326 1.76 -18.63 -18.35
C ILE A 326 0.47 -19.13 -17.69
N ARG A 327 0.59 -19.70 -16.50
CA ARG A 327 -0.55 -20.19 -15.72
C ARG A 327 -0.83 -19.21 -14.58
N VAL A 328 -2.09 -18.88 -14.39
CA VAL A 328 -2.54 -18.03 -13.28
C VAL A 328 -3.65 -18.74 -12.54
N LYS A 329 -3.52 -18.85 -11.22
CA LYS A 329 -4.50 -19.50 -10.35
C LYS A 329 -5.06 -18.56 -9.29
N ASP A 330 -6.29 -18.81 -8.87
CA ASP A 330 -6.86 -18.30 -7.63
C ASP A 330 -6.63 -19.28 -6.47
N VAL A 331 -7.16 -18.96 -5.28
CA VAL A 331 -7.03 -19.77 -4.06
C VAL A 331 -7.89 -21.05 -4.11
N TYR A 332 -8.92 -21.06 -4.96
CA TYR A 332 -9.87 -22.17 -5.13
C TYR A 332 -9.47 -23.10 -6.30
N GLU A 333 -8.25 -22.95 -6.82
CA GLU A 333 -7.65 -23.72 -7.90
C GLU A 333 -8.36 -23.56 -9.27
N ASN A 334 -9.12 -22.48 -9.50
CA ASN A 334 -9.51 -22.14 -10.86
C ASN A 334 -8.29 -21.59 -11.62
N VAL A 335 -8.13 -22.00 -12.88
CA VAL A 335 -6.92 -21.75 -13.66
C VAL A 335 -7.23 -21.07 -14.99
N SER A 336 -6.40 -20.07 -15.32
CA SER A 336 -6.26 -19.55 -16.68
C SER A 336 -4.88 -19.83 -17.24
N GLU A 337 -4.83 -20.24 -18.52
CA GLU A 337 -3.58 -20.53 -19.21
C GLU A 337 -3.42 -19.69 -20.48
N LEU A 338 -2.39 -18.84 -20.49
CA LEU A 338 -1.95 -18.10 -21.67
C LEU A 338 -0.89 -18.91 -22.43
N ASN A 339 -1.23 -19.35 -23.64
CA ASN A 339 -0.39 -20.12 -24.54
C ASN A 339 0.06 -19.25 -25.72
N PHE A 340 1.37 -19.16 -25.96
CA PHE A 340 1.90 -18.47 -27.13
C PHE A 340 3.24 -19.04 -27.57
N LYS A 341 3.73 -18.58 -28.72
CA LYS A 341 4.98 -19.04 -29.32
C LYS A 341 5.96 -17.88 -29.40
N VAL A 342 7.22 -18.18 -29.09
CA VAL A 342 8.35 -17.25 -29.27
C VAL A 342 9.34 -17.87 -30.23
N LYS A 343 9.82 -17.10 -31.20
CA LYS A 343 10.84 -17.54 -32.17
C LYS A 343 12.03 -16.61 -32.12
N LYS A 344 13.24 -17.17 -32.18
CA LYS A 344 14.45 -16.36 -32.33
C LYS A 344 14.45 -15.65 -33.69
N SER A 345 14.61 -14.34 -33.68
CA SER A 345 14.84 -13.52 -34.87
C SER A 345 16.33 -13.33 -35.09
N GLU A 346 16.77 -13.40 -36.35
CA GLU A 346 18.13 -13.01 -36.74
C GLU A 346 18.22 -11.51 -37.08
N GLN A 347 17.14 -10.75 -36.87
CA GLN A 347 17.16 -9.30 -37.05
C GLN A 347 18.13 -8.66 -36.05
N ILE A 348 19.17 -8.05 -36.60
CA ILE A 348 20.12 -7.18 -35.90
C ILE A 348 19.76 -5.76 -36.34
N LEU A 349 19.50 -4.86 -35.39
CA LEU A 349 19.41 -3.44 -35.71
C LEU A 349 20.78 -3.00 -36.25
N SER A 350 20.80 -2.49 -37.48
CA SER A 350 21.98 -1.83 -38.02
C SER A 350 22.36 -0.66 -37.09
N ASN A 351 23.65 -0.49 -36.81
CA ASN A 351 24.22 0.47 -35.85
C ASN A 351 23.88 1.96 -36.12
N ASN A 352 22.97 2.28 -37.05
CA ASN A 352 22.67 3.64 -37.52
C ASN A 352 21.34 4.23 -37.06
N THR A 353 20.57 3.56 -36.20
CA THR A 353 19.65 4.27 -35.30
C THR A 353 20.26 4.23 -33.92
N SER A 354 21.18 5.16 -33.67
CA SER A 354 21.54 5.51 -32.30
C SER A 354 20.24 5.80 -31.58
N LYS A 355 19.78 4.90 -30.68
CA LYS A 355 18.90 5.30 -29.58
C LYS A 355 19.49 6.61 -29.10
N GLU A 356 18.71 7.69 -29.11
CA GLU A 356 19.12 8.94 -28.48
C GLU A 356 19.80 8.54 -27.17
N THR A 357 21.09 8.82 -27.04
CA THR A 357 21.86 8.40 -25.88
C THR A 357 21.10 8.96 -24.70
N PHE A 358 20.45 8.10 -23.91
CA PHE A 358 19.57 8.54 -22.84
C PHE A 358 20.37 9.49 -21.96
N LYS A 359 20.07 10.79 -22.03
CA LYS A 359 20.86 11.82 -21.35
C LYS A 359 20.52 11.76 -19.87
N PHE A 360 21.42 11.16 -19.09
CA PHE A 360 21.38 11.17 -17.64
C PHE A 360 22.44 12.10 -17.07
N THR A 361 22.20 12.61 -15.88
CA THR A 361 23.13 13.46 -15.13
C THR A 361 24.16 12.62 -14.38
N SER A 362 23.75 11.49 -13.81
CA SER A 362 24.63 10.57 -13.09
C SER A 362 24.06 9.15 -13.11
N VAL A 363 24.92 8.15 -12.92
CA VAL A 363 24.49 6.76 -12.68
C VAL A 363 24.53 6.52 -11.18
N PHE A 364 23.42 6.02 -10.62
CA PHE A 364 23.33 5.67 -9.20
C PHE A 364 23.13 4.16 -9.03
N PRO A 365 24.20 3.37 -8.82
CA PRO A 365 24.10 1.96 -8.52
C PRO A 365 23.31 1.72 -7.23
N TYR A 366 22.39 0.75 -7.25
CA TYR A 366 21.50 0.52 -6.11
C TYR A 366 22.22 0.03 -4.85
N GLU A 367 23.39 -0.58 -4.99
CA GLU A 367 24.20 -1.13 -3.89
C GLU A 367 25.18 -0.12 -3.28
N GLU A 368 25.27 1.08 -3.86
CA GLU A 368 26.18 2.13 -3.43
C GLU A 368 25.45 3.26 -2.69
N HIS A 369 26.22 4.01 -1.89
CA HIS A 369 25.78 5.29 -1.38
C HIS A 369 25.95 6.33 -2.49
N ASN A 370 24.85 6.97 -2.88
CA ASN A 370 24.82 7.85 -4.04
C ASN A 370 24.57 9.28 -3.62
N THR A 371 25.33 10.21 -4.18
CA THR A 371 25.20 11.65 -3.92
C THR A 371 25.12 12.45 -5.21
N PHE A 372 24.35 13.52 -5.18
CA PHE A 372 24.39 14.56 -6.23
C PHE A 372 24.18 15.92 -5.58
N GLY A 373 24.94 16.92 -5.99
CA GLY A 373 24.76 18.26 -5.46
C GLY A 373 25.37 19.35 -6.36
N ASN A 374 24.84 20.54 -6.19
CA ASN A 374 25.34 21.80 -6.76
C ASN A 374 25.04 22.94 -5.77
N GLU A 375 25.23 24.18 -6.19
CA GLU A 375 25.02 25.35 -5.33
C GLU A 375 23.57 25.55 -4.85
N LEU A 376 22.60 24.95 -5.55
CA LEU A 376 21.16 25.11 -5.28
C LEU A 376 20.56 23.94 -4.50
N LEU A 377 21.11 22.73 -4.63
CA LEU A 377 20.51 21.53 -4.04
C LEU A 377 21.54 20.43 -3.77
N SER A 378 21.25 19.57 -2.79
CA SER A 378 21.97 18.31 -2.56
C SER A 378 21.01 17.14 -2.31
N ILE A 379 21.40 15.97 -2.79
CA ILE A 379 20.70 14.69 -2.67
C ILE A 379 21.67 13.64 -2.14
N GLU A 380 21.20 12.84 -1.20
CA GLU A 380 21.91 11.69 -0.65
C GLU A 380 20.98 10.47 -0.59
N ILE A 381 21.24 9.48 -1.43
CA ILE A 381 20.49 8.22 -1.52
C ILE A 381 21.34 7.10 -0.89
N PRO A 382 20.97 6.58 0.29
CA PRO A 382 21.70 5.49 0.93
C PRO A 382 21.70 4.20 0.08
N LYS A 383 22.73 3.37 0.27
CA LYS A 383 22.78 2.02 -0.33
C LYS A 383 21.50 1.21 -0.09
N TYR A 384 21.10 0.44 -1.08
CA TYR A 384 19.88 -0.37 -1.13
C TYR A 384 18.56 0.40 -1.01
N SER A 385 18.58 1.73 -1.17
CA SER A 385 17.35 2.54 -1.25
C SER A 385 16.67 2.46 -2.62
N LEU A 386 17.39 2.06 -3.66
CA LEU A 386 16.89 1.86 -5.03
C LEU A 386 16.60 0.38 -5.28
N TYR A 387 15.69 0.08 -6.21
CA TYR A 387 15.38 -1.32 -6.60
C TYR A 387 16.34 -1.87 -7.65
N ASP A 388 16.90 -0.99 -8.47
CA ASP A 388 17.88 -1.23 -9.52
C ASP A 388 18.72 0.04 -9.71
N THR A 389 19.79 -0.05 -10.48
CA THR A 389 20.63 1.09 -10.87
C THR A 389 19.79 2.16 -11.56
N LEU A 390 19.85 3.38 -11.04
CA LEU A 390 19.09 4.52 -11.53
C LEU A 390 19.96 5.39 -12.43
N PHE A 391 19.54 5.59 -13.68
CA PHE A 391 20.10 6.60 -14.58
C PHE A 391 19.50 7.96 -14.22
N PHE A 392 20.04 8.58 -13.18
CA PHE A 392 19.51 9.78 -12.55
C PHE A 392 19.56 11.00 -13.47
N THR A 393 18.49 11.79 -13.45
CA THR A 393 18.36 13.02 -14.24
C THR A 393 18.03 14.19 -13.32
N TYR A 394 18.67 15.32 -13.58
CA TYR A 394 18.40 16.57 -12.88
C TYR A 394 18.26 17.72 -13.87
N LYS A 395 17.20 18.52 -13.71
CA LYS A 395 16.96 19.75 -14.46
C LYS A 395 16.47 20.84 -13.51
N VAL A 396 16.74 22.09 -13.86
CA VAL A 396 16.24 23.26 -13.15
C VAL A 396 15.38 24.07 -14.11
N PHE A 397 14.24 24.54 -13.62
CA PHE A 397 13.41 25.50 -14.33
C PHE A 397 13.27 26.74 -13.44
N GLU A 398 13.53 27.91 -14.02
CA GLU A 398 13.20 29.16 -13.36
C GLU A 398 11.68 29.26 -13.23
N ASP A 399 11.21 29.68 -12.06
CA ASP A 399 9.82 30.07 -11.88
C ASP A 399 9.75 31.60 -12.00
N SER A 400 8.94 32.08 -12.93
CA SER A 400 8.69 33.52 -13.09
C SER A 400 7.62 34.03 -12.14
N SER A 401 7.05 33.17 -11.29
CA SER A 401 6.09 33.55 -10.27
C SER A 401 6.82 33.91 -8.97
N ASP A 402 6.46 35.03 -8.35
CA ASP A 402 7.00 35.45 -7.04
C ASP A 402 6.47 34.59 -5.87
N ILE A 403 5.97 33.38 -6.16
CA ILE A 403 5.28 32.50 -5.19
C ILE A 403 6.28 31.54 -4.53
N PHE A 404 7.33 31.12 -5.23
CA PHE A 404 8.30 30.16 -4.72
C PHE A 404 9.63 30.82 -4.33
N HIS A 405 10.26 30.26 -3.31
CA HIS A 405 11.52 30.75 -2.75
C HIS A 405 12.72 29.88 -3.15
N SER A 406 12.60 29.18 -4.27
CA SER A 406 13.66 28.49 -4.99
C SER A 406 13.22 28.22 -6.43
N PRO A 407 14.14 27.99 -7.39
CA PRO A 407 13.78 27.42 -8.68
C PRO A 407 13.07 26.07 -8.54
N ILE A 408 12.45 25.61 -9.63
CA ILE A 408 11.85 24.27 -9.68
C ILE A 408 12.95 23.25 -9.98
N HIS A 409 13.23 22.41 -9.00
CA HIS A 409 14.19 21.31 -9.08
C HIS A 409 13.50 20.03 -9.57
N CYS A 410 13.74 19.65 -10.82
CA CYS A 410 13.29 18.37 -11.35
C CYS A 410 14.29 17.29 -10.92
N VAL A 411 13.97 16.60 -9.81
CA VAL A 411 14.77 15.53 -9.24
C VAL A 411 14.24 14.20 -9.77
N HIS A 412 14.83 13.77 -10.89
CA HIS A 412 14.38 12.64 -11.70
C HIS A 412 12.88 12.71 -12.07
N ASN A 413 12.31 11.62 -12.57
CA ASN A 413 10.90 11.54 -12.96
C ASN A 413 10.09 10.68 -11.98
N GLU A 414 8.76 10.77 -12.08
CA GLU A 414 7.81 10.04 -11.23
C GLU A 414 7.61 8.57 -11.64
N GLU A 415 8.23 8.11 -12.73
CA GLU A 415 8.17 6.73 -13.22
C GLU A 415 9.11 5.80 -12.45
N SER A 416 9.90 6.36 -11.54
CA SER A 416 10.72 5.65 -10.58
C SER A 416 10.28 5.96 -9.16
N THR A 417 10.59 5.06 -8.22
CA THR A 417 10.43 5.31 -6.79
C THR A 417 11.55 4.66 -6.00
N VAL A 418 11.72 5.09 -4.76
CA VAL A 418 12.72 4.55 -3.84
C VAL A 418 12.07 3.67 -2.78
N HIS A 419 12.79 2.64 -2.36
CA HIS A 419 12.44 1.78 -1.24
C HIS A 419 12.56 2.53 0.09
N SER A 420 13.75 3.06 0.37
CA SER A 420 14.05 3.82 1.59
C SER A 420 14.10 5.33 1.29
N PRO A 421 13.75 6.20 2.27
CA PRO A 421 13.83 7.64 2.06
C PRO A 421 15.26 8.09 1.80
N TYR A 422 15.41 9.05 0.90
CA TYR A 422 16.67 9.74 0.65
C TYR A 422 16.61 11.16 1.21
N ALA A 423 17.76 11.76 1.49
CA ALA A 423 17.84 13.14 1.95
C ALA A 423 17.86 14.09 0.76
N LEU A 424 17.03 15.14 0.83
CA LEU A 424 16.93 16.21 -0.13
C LEU A 424 17.11 17.53 0.61
N SER A 425 18.05 18.36 0.18
CA SER A 425 18.24 19.71 0.69
C SER A 425 18.17 20.70 -0.46
N VAL A 426 17.41 21.78 -0.28
CA VAL A 426 17.18 22.84 -1.27
C VAL A 426 17.61 24.16 -0.66
N ARG A 427 18.47 24.91 -1.36
CA ARG A 427 18.82 26.29 -1.02
C ARG A 427 17.64 27.19 -1.32
N THR A 428 17.42 28.17 -0.46
CA THR A 428 16.24 29.01 -0.54
C THR A 428 16.56 30.48 -0.30
N THR A 429 15.69 31.35 -0.83
CA THR A 429 15.69 32.80 -0.60
C THR A 429 14.71 33.22 0.49
N VAL A 430 14.10 32.28 1.22
CA VAL A 430 13.23 32.58 2.37
C VAL A 430 13.99 33.43 3.40
N PRO A 431 13.45 34.60 3.80
CA PRO A 431 14.03 35.39 4.90
C PRO A 431 13.98 34.65 6.24
N ASP A 432 14.96 34.86 7.11
CA ASP A 432 15.03 34.18 8.43
C ASP A 432 13.77 34.38 9.29
N SER A 433 13.09 35.52 9.15
CA SER A 433 11.81 35.81 9.83
C SER A 433 10.68 34.86 9.45
N LEU A 434 10.74 34.28 8.24
CA LEU A 434 9.75 33.31 7.72
C LEU A 434 10.31 31.89 7.64
N ALA A 435 11.53 31.64 8.11
CA ALA A 435 12.16 30.33 8.11
C ALA A 435 11.27 29.23 8.72
N SER A 436 10.63 29.54 9.85
CA SER A 436 9.72 28.61 10.55
C SER A 436 8.42 28.31 9.79
N LYS A 437 8.11 29.10 8.77
CA LYS A 437 6.92 29.02 7.91
C LYS A 437 7.20 28.38 6.55
N SER A 438 8.47 28.07 6.28
CA SER A 438 8.91 27.52 5.00
C SER A 438 9.00 25.99 5.00
N TYR A 439 8.79 25.40 3.82
CA TYR A 439 8.87 23.96 3.61
C TYR A 439 9.24 23.63 2.16
N ILE A 440 9.83 22.45 1.96
CA ILE A 440 9.92 21.87 0.62
C ILE A 440 8.53 21.35 0.25
N CYS A 441 8.09 21.70 -0.95
CA CYS A 441 6.89 21.18 -1.56
C CYS A 441 7.22 20.42 -2.85
N LYS A 442 6.34 19.49 -3.21
CA LYS A 442 6.36 18.81 -4.50
C LYS A 442 5.21 19.36 -5.35
N LEU A 443 5.51 19.82 -6.55
CA LEU A 443 4.50 20.31 -7.49
C LEU A 443 3.74 19.14 -8.11
N ASN A 444 2.42 19.22 -8.15
CA ASN A 444 1.60 18.28 -8.90
C ASN A 444 1.57 18.63 -10.40
N LYS A 445 0.87 17.82 -11.22
CA LYS A 445 0.75 18.04 -12.67
C LYS A 445 0.12 19.40 -13.07
N LYS A 446 -0.59 20.07 -12.15
CA LYS A 446 -1.18 21.40 -12.34
C LYS A 446 -0.29 22.53 -11.77
N GLY A 447 0.94 22.24 -11.36
CA GLY A 447 1.84 23.20 -10.73
C GLY A 447 1.48 23.56 -9.29
N LYS A 448 0.44 22.94 -8.68
CA LYS A 448 0.07 23.25 -7.29
C LYS A 448 1.04 22.58 -6.31
N PRO A 449 1.54 23.31 -5.28
CA PRO A 449 2.42 22.75 -4.26
C PRO A 449 1.66 21.77 -3.35
N ASN A 450 2.31 20.64 -3.07
CA ASN A 450 1.92 19.71 -2.01
C ASN A 450 3.03 19.69 -0.95
N TYR A 451 2.64 19.84 0.33
CA TYR A 451 3.57 19.79 1.45
C TYR A 451 4.37 18.48 1.48
N VAL A 452 5.70 18.58 1.49
CA VAL A 452 6.63 17.46 1.77
C VAL A 452 7.26 17.66 3.14
N GLY A 453 7.51 18.92 3.52
CA GLY A 453 8.02 19.34 4.81
C GLY A 453 9.49 19.74 4.74
N GLY A 454 10.17 19.63 5.88
CA GLY A 454 11.59 19.91 5.99
C GLY A 454 11.93 20.80 7.17
N LYS A 455 13.22 20.99 7.39
CA LYS A 455 13.74 21.87 8.44
C LYS A 455 14.67 22.90 7.79
N TYR A 456 14.39 24.16 8.07
CA TYR A 456 15.27 25.26 7.69
C TYR A 456 16.51 25.30 8.57
N LYS A 457 17.67 25.51 7.94
CA LYS A 457 18.94 25.82 8.58
C LYS A 457 19.86 26.49 7.56
N ASP A 458 20.42 27.65 7.91
CA ASP A 458 21.47 28.35 7.16
C ASP A 458 21.14 28.53 5.65
N GLY A 459 19.95 29.08 5.34
CA GLY A 459 19.51 29.31 3.95
C GLY A 459 19.17 28.04 3.16
N LYS A 460 19.00 26.90 3.83
CA LYS A 460 18.61 25.62 3.21
C LYS A 460 17.46 24.97 3.96
N ILE A 461 16.58 24.29 3.25
CA ILE A 461 15.57 23.41 3.83
C ILE A 461 15.94 21.97 3.51
N SER A 462 15.90 21.09 4.50
CA SER A 462 16.25 19.67 4.34
C SER A 462 15.11 18.75 4.76
N VAL A 463 14.83 17.72 3.95
CA VAL A 463 13.76 16.73 4.17
C VAL A 463 14.23 15.32 3.81
N LYS A 464 13.61 14.30 4.40
CA LYS A 464 13.72 12.91 3.94
C LYS A 464 12.47 12.54 3.16
N THR A 465 12.62 12.12 1.91
CA THR A 465 11.49 11.80 1.02
C THR A 465 11.70 10.50 0.26
N ARG A 466 10.59 9.90 -0.18
CA ARG A 466 10.59 8.75 -1.09
C ARG A 466 10.10 9.10 -2.50
N LEU A 467 9.91 10.38 -2.77
CA LEU A 467 9.30 10.88 -3.99
C LEU A 467 10.39 11.43 -4.89
N PHE A 468 10.29 11.14 -6.19
CA PHE A 468 10.94 11.92 -7.24
C PHE A 468 9.94 12.88 -7.88
N GLY A 469 10.43 13.80 -8.70
CA GLY A 469 9.65 14.80 -9.43
C GLY A 469 10.10 16.24 -9.19
N ASN A 470 9.16 17.17 -9.31
CA ASN A 470 9.45 18.61 -9.25
C ASN A 470 9.31 19.13 -7.81
N PHE A 471 10.42 19.61 -7.25
CA PHE A 471 10.48 20.18 -5.91
C PHE A 471 10.78 21.67 -5.95
N THR A 472 10.23 22.42 -5.00
CA THR A 472 10.58 23.82 -4.76
C THR A 472 10.28 24.18 -3.29
N VAL A 473 10.52 25.41 -2.88
CA VAL A 473 10.27 25.93 -1.53
C VAL A 473 9.07 26.87 -1.55
N ALA A 474 8.13 26.63 -0.64
CA ALA A 474 6.97 27.48 -0.39
C ALA A 474 6.96 27.93 1.08
N ILE A 475 6.15 28.95 1.37
CA ILE A 475 5.87 29.46 2.71
C ILE A 475 4.37 29.33 2.96
N ASP A 476 3.98 29.00 4.18
CA ASP A 476 2.60 29.04 4.65
C ASP A 476 2.48 29.93 5.88
N THR A 477 1.76 31.03 5.75
CA THR A 477 1.48 31.99 6.84
C THR A 477 -0.01 32.02 7.21
N ILE A 478 -0.82 31.17 6.60
CA ILE A 478 -2.27 31.22 6.72
C ILE A 478 -2.71 30.28 7.84
N ASN A 479 -3.46 30.80 8.80
CA ASN A 479 -3.97 29.98 9.88
C ASN A 479 -5.01 28.96 9.38
N PRO A 480 -5.10 27.76 10.01
CA PRO A 480 -6.18 26.81 9.75
C PRO A 480 -7.58 27.41 9.92
N VAL A 481 -8.53 26.97 9.12
CA VAL A 481 -9.94 27.38 9.25
C VAL A 481 -10.67 26.44 10.20
N VAL A 482 -11.28 27.01 11.24
CA VAL A 482 -12.12 26.30 12.22
C VAL A 482 -13.56 26.80 12.13
N LYS A 483 -14.53 25.89 11.98
CA LYS A 483 -15.95 26.24 11.91
C LYS A 483 -16.80 25.35 12.83
N GLY A 484 -17.57 25.97 13.72
CA GLY A 484 -18.58 25.27 14.51
C GLY A 484 -19.75 24.81 13.63
N LEU A 485 -20.12 23.52 13.69
CA LEU A 485 -21.27 22.99 12.93
C LEU A 485 -22.57 23.07 13.74
N ASN A 486 -22.51 22.75 15.02
CA ASN A 486 -23.65 22.85 15.92
C ASN A 486 -23.31 23.53 17.25
N ILE A 487 -22.12 24.14 17.34
CA ILE A 487 -21.62 24.90 18.48
C ILE A 487 -21.27 26.32 18.01
N PHE A 488 -21.72 27.32 18.79
CA PHE A 488 -21.44 28.74 18.62
C PHE A 488 -21.70 29.48 19.94
N PRO A 489 -21.17 30.70 20.13
CA PRO A 489 -21.39 31.47 21.35
C PRO A 489 -22.88 31.64 21.69
N GLY A 490 -23.27 31.33 22.93
CA GLY A 490 -24.65 31.38 23.41
C GLY A 490 -25.50 30.14 23.11
N LYS A 491 -24.96 29.12 22.42
CA LYS A 491 -25.73 27.94 22.02
C LYS A 491 -26.25 27.14 23.22
N THR A 492 -27.54 26.83 23.23
CA THR A 492 -28.09 25.75 24.10
C THR A 492 -27.98 24.40 23.39
N MET A 493 -27.19 23.48 23.96
CA MET A 493 -26.86 22.18 23.41
C MET A 493 -27.83 21.10 23.92
N LYS A 494 -28.85 20.76 23.13
CA LYS A 494 -29.78 19.66 23.45
C LYS A 494 -29.31 18.27 22.97
N GLY A 495 -28.39 18.24 22.00
CA GLY A 495 -27.90 16.99 21.39
C GLY A 495 -26.81 16.32 22.21
N SER A 496 -26.55 15.04 21.92
CA SER A 496 -25.49 14.24 22.55
C SER A 496 -24.08 14.50 22.00
N THR A 497 -23.95 15.37 20.99
CA THR A 497 -22.66 15.62 20.31
C THR A 497 -22.40 17.10 20.07
N LEU A 498 -21.14 17.49 20.16
CA LEU A 498 -20.58 18.74 19.64
C LEU A 498 -19.77 18.43 18.39
N LYS A 499 -19.97 19.21 17.32
CA LYS A 499 -19.37 18.97 16.00
C LYS A 499 -18.78 20.23 15.41
N MET A 500 -17.63 20.09 14.77
CA MET A 500 -16.89 21.17 14.13
C MET A 500 -16.18 20.66 12.87
N THR A 501 -15.75 21.58 12.01
CA THR A 501 -14.82 21.27 10.91
C THR A 501 -13.52 22.02 11.08
N ILE A 502 -12.42 21.35 10.72
CA ILE A 502 -11.05 21.89 10.73
C ILE A 502 -10.45 21.68 9.35
N LYS A 503 -9.86 22.70 8.74
CA LYS A 503 -9.26 22.59 7.41
C LYS A 503 -8.04 23.48 7.34
N ASP A 504 -7.01 23.01 6.65
CA ASP A 504 -5.90 23.84 6.21
C ASP A 504 -5.79 23.82 4.67
N GLY A 505 -5.39 24.95 4.09
CA GLY A 505 -5.34 25.16 2.64
C GLY A 505 -3.99 24.81 1.99
N GLU A 506 -2.92 24.73 2.80
CA GLU A 506 -1.53 24.74 2.37
C GLU A 506 -0.74 23.59 3.02
N SER A 507 -0.14 23.80 4.20
CA SER A 507 0.75 22.83 4.84
C SER A 507 0.03 21.63 5.50
N GLY A 508 -1.30 21.68 5.57
CA GLY A 508 -2.15 20.65 6.15
C GLY A 508 -2.27 20.76 7.68
N VAL A 509 -3.32 20.17 8.25
CA VAL A 509 -3.53 20.14 9.71
C VAL A 509 -2.55 19.17 10.36
N LYS A 510 -1.78 19.65 11.34
CA LYS A 510 -0.84 18.86 12.13
C LYS A 510 -1.46 18.26 13.37
N THR A 511 -2.14 19.07 14.18
CA THR A 511 -2.75 18.63 15.44
C THR A 511 -3.86 19.55 15.91
N TYR A 512 -4.67 19.09 16.87
CA TYR A 512 -5.72 19.86 17.52
C TYR A 512 -5.84 19.47 18.99
N SER A 513 -6.39 20.36 19.82
CA SER A 513 -6.74 20.07 21.20
C SER A 513 -7.98 20.86 21.61
N ALA A 514 -8.86 20.24 22.41
CA ALA A 514 -10.09 20.87 22.86
C ALA A 514 -10.31 20.71 24.36
N THR A 515 -10.93 21.72 24.96
CA THR A 515 -11.32 21.71 26.37
C THR A 515 -12.78 22.14 26.56
N ILE A 516 -13.41 21.62 27.62
CA ILE A 516 -14.66 22.15 28.17
C ILE A 516 -14.39 22.52 29.63
N ASN A 517 -14.60 23.79 29.99
CA ASN A 517 -14.27 24.34 31.31
C ASN A 517 -12.81 24.03 31.70
N ASP A 518 -11.90 24.28 30.75
CA ASP A 518 -10.45 24.07 30.86
C ASP A 518 -10.03 22.61 31.14
N LYS A 519 -10.95 21.65 31.04
CA LYS A 519 -10.65 20.20 31.07
C LYS A 519 -10.62 19.64 29.66
N TRP A 520 -9.59 18.88 29.34
CA TRP A 520 -9.45 18.24 28.02
C TRP A 520 -10.66 17.34 27.70
N VAL A 521 -11.11 17.41 26.44
CA VAL A 521 -12.17 16.55 25.94
C VAL A 521 -11.76 15.84 24.66
N LEU A 522 -12.18 14.57 24.56
CA LEU A 522 -11.93 13.76 23.36
C LEU A 522 -12.74 14.30 22.19
N MET A 523 -12.05 14.68 21.11
CA MET A 523 -12.64 14.98 19.81
C MET A 523 -12.23 13.87 18.84
N GLU A 524 -13.18 13.11 18.30
CA GLU A 524 -12.90 12.14 17.25
C GLU A 524 -12.75 12.86 15.90
N TYR A 525 -11.66 12.57 15.17
CA TYR A 525 -11.39 13.18 13.87
C TYR A 525 -11.70 12.23 12.70
N GLU A 526 -12.57 12.70 11.79
CA GLU A 526 -12.89 12.05 10.52
C GLU A 526 -12.36 12.89 9.35
N PRO A 527 -11.15 12.57 8.85
CA PRO A 527 -10.45 13.41 7.88
C PRO A 527 -11.15 13.49 6.52
N LYS A 528 -11.92 12.47 6.11
CA LYS A 528 -12.64 12.52 4.82
C LYS A 528 -13.70 13.62 4.77
N SER A 529 -14.19 14.04 5.94
CA SER A 529 -15.15 15.14 6.08
C SER A 529 -14.59 16.32 6.86
N ASN A 530 -13.27 16.33 7.15
CA ASN A 530 -12.61 17.37 7.94
C ASN A 530 -13.30 17.64 9.28
N LYS A 531 -13.92 16.62 9.89
CA LYS A 531 -14.91 16.79 10.96
C LYS A 531 -14.36 16.30 12.29
N LEU A 532 -14.47 17.15 13.32
CA LEU A 532 -14.27 16.79 14.71
C LEU A 532 -15.62 16.55 15.39
N THR A 533 -15.73 15.48 16.17
CA THR A 533 -16.93 15.15 16.94
C THR A 533 -16.58 14.81 18.39
N HIS A 534 -17.14 15.56 19.34
CA HIS A 534 -17.16 15.19 20.75
C HIS A 534 -18.50 14.57 21.11
N TYR A 535 -18.47 13.46 21.83
CA TYR A 535 -19.64 12.84 22.42
C TYR A 535 -19.70 13.23 23.89
N PHE A 536 -20.75 13.96 24.26
CA PHE A 536 -20.89 14.37 25.65
C PHE A 536 -21.11 13.16 26.55
N LYS A 537 -20.36 13.13 27.66
CA LYS A 537 -20.66 12.21 28.75
C LYS A 537 -21.99 12.59 29.42
N LYS A 538 -22.67 11.60 30.01
CA LYS A 538 -23.96 11.80 30.70
C LYS A 538 -23.84 12.65 31.98
N ASP A 539 -22.63 12.84 32.50
CA ASP A 539 -22.31 13.51 33.77
C ASP A 539 -22.00 15.01 33.61
N LEU A 540 -22.03 15.57 32.38
CA LEU A 540 -21.89 17.01 32.20
C LEU A 540 -23.11 17.72 32.79
N LYS A 541 -22.92 18.38 33.94
CA LYS A 541 -23.97 19.09 34.68
C LYS A 541 -24.65 20.14 33.81
N ALA A 542 -25.94 20.40 34.06
CA ALA A 542 -26.65 21.50 33.44
C ALA A 542 -26.03 22.86 33.83
N GLY A 543 -26.11 23.82 32.91
CA GLY A 543 -25.62 25.18 33.13
C GLY A 543 -24.66 25.67 32.04
N LYS A 544 -23.90 26.72 32.39
CA LYS A 544 -22.96 27.41 31.51
C LYS A 544 -21.64 26.65 31.40
N HIS A 545 -21.15 26.49 30.18
CA HIS A 545 -19.87 25.89 29.87
C HIS A 545 -19.08 26.72 28.86
N ILE A 546 -17.77 26.57 28.86
CA ILE A 546 -16.86 27.21 27.92
C ILE A 546 -16.14 26.10 27.14
N PHE A 547 -16.40 26.03 25.83
CA PHE A 547 -15.66 25.17 24.91
C PHE A 547 -14.53 25.96 24.26
N LYS A 548 -13.33 25.39 24.21
CA LYS A 548 -12.18 25.91 23.46
C LYS A 548 -11.62 24.82 22.55
N LEU A 549 -11.22 25.18 21.34
CA LEU A 549 -10.51 24.32 20.38
C LEU A 549 -9.35 25.11 19.79
N VAL A 550 -8.15 24.51 19.81
CA VAL A 550 -6.96 25.04 19.14
C VAL A 550 -6.55 24.05 18.06
N VAL A 551 -6.25 24.55 16.86
CA VAL A 551 -5.80 23.76 15.70
C VAL A 551 -4.50 24.33 15.18
N TYR A 552 -3.51 23.47 14.92
CA TYR A 552 -2.21 23.81 14.35
C TYR A 552 -2.03 23.15 12.98
N ASP A 553 -1.43 23.87 12.04
CA ASP A 553 -0.94 23.30 10.77
C ASP A 553 0.49 22.73 10.89
N SER A 554 1.05 22.25 9.78
CA SER A 554 2.38 21.62 9.73
C SER A 554 3.54 22.61 9.91
N VAL A 555 3.31 23.93 9.80
CA VAL A 555 4.29 25.01 10.04
C VAL A 555 3.95 25.85 11.29
N ASN A 556 3.07 25.32 12.13
CA ASN A 556 2.61 25.89 13.41
C ASN A 556 1.89 27.25 13.29
N ASN A 557 1.19 27.55 12.19
CA ASN A 557 0.10 28.52 12.24
C ASN A 557 -1.05 27.93 13.06
N ALA A 558 -1.82 28.78 13.74
CA ALA A 558 -2.78 28.33 14.74
C ALA A 558 -4.07 29.13 14.71
N THR A 559 -5.19 28.43 14.90
CA THR A 559 -6.50 29.05 15.12
C THR A 559 -7.10 28.55 16.42
N GLU A 560 -7.53 29.50 17.25
CA GLU A 560 -8.32 29.23 18.44
C GLU A 560 -9.79 29.56 18.18
N TYR A 561 -10.67 28.66 18.59
CA TYR A 561 -12.11 28.84 18.59
C TYR A 561 -12.64 28.69 20.01
N GLN A 562 -13.40 29.68 20.47
CA GLN A 562 -14.05 29.65 21.78
C GLN A 562 -15.56 29.87 21.64
N ALA A 563 -16.34 29.08 22.37
CA ALA A 563 -17.79 29.26 22.48
C ALA A 563 -18.26 29.01 23.92
N VAL A 564 -18.95 30.00 24.49
CA VAL A 564 -19.79 29.80 25.67
C VAL A 564 -21.06 29.09 25.22
N PHE A 565 -21.46 28.01 25.89
CA PHE A 565 -22.68 27.26 25.59
C PHE A 565 -23.39 26.84 26.87
N TYR A 566 -24.67 26.44 26.75
CA TYR A 566 -25.51 26.00 27.85
C TYR A 566 -25.97 24.56 27.63
N ARG A 567 -26.06 23.76 28.69
CA ARG A 567 -26.72 22.45 28.68
C ARG A 567 -27.83 22.34 29.70
#